data_AF-I4B4Y7-F1
#
_entry.id   AF-I4B4Y7-F1
#
_cell.length_a   1.000
_cell.length_b   1.000
_cell.length_c   1.000
_cell.angle_alpha   90.00
_cell.angle_beta   90.00
_cell.angle_gamma   90.00
#
_symmetry.space_group_name_H-M   'P 1'
#
loop_
_entity.id
_entity.type
_entity.pdbx_description
1 polymer ?
#
loop_
_entity_poly.entity_id
_entity_poly.type
_entity_poly.pdbx_seq_one_letter_code
_entity_poly.pdbx_strand_id
1 'polypeptide(L)'
;MKFSVATWNCFGMGQSVLDVITHLRAPFRRRFLSPEVIQECADSDVLCVQELLSRDSQRFFDGLVTKYFPFAVRDHNRFGFLSLRGSGLGVGTRAVKDATVVAVKKATPARFLPFKSRGVSWDRYARKGGLYTQLEFDGQTIDLMTVHLQAGYSIASRRARTAQLAELKAWVTELGSKDRPFIVCGDFNIQGLAAERDGGEYLQLISALDGFTDLGAESDLPTYHPHPEGNPLAHLFEKQGNAQRLDYIFFRPASRNLQLVPSGLRRFFDRPLTSLGEGISSWASDHYGLKATFEI
;
A
#
# COMPACT_ATOMS: atom_id res chain seq x y z
N MET A 1 6.00 3.30 -23.99
CA MET A 1 6.22 2.06 -23.19
C MET A 1 5.19 2.00 -22.07
N LYS A 2 4.84 0.83 -21.49
CA LYS A 2 3.94 0.75 -20.32
C LYS A 2 4.58 0.03 -19.13
N PHE A 3 4.36 0.52 -17.91
CA PHE A 3 4.61 -0.22 -16.68
C PHE A 3 3.51 0.05 -15.65
N SER A 4 3.48 -0.75 -14.59
CA SER A 4 2.45 -0.74 -13.56
C SER A 4 3.00 -0.61 -12.14
N VAL A 5 2.29 0.15 -11.31
CA VAL A 5 2.51 0.23 -9.86
C VAL A 5 1.24 -0.21 -9.16
N ALA A 6 1.35 -1.25 -8.34
CA ALA A 6 0.27 -1.75 -7.51
C ALA A 6 0.51 -1.43 -6.04
N THR A 7 -0.56 -1.12 -5.31
CA THR A 7 -0.56 -1.05 -3.85
C THR A 7 -1.65 -1.93 -3.25
N TRP A 8 -1.36 -2.60 -2.14
CA TRP A 8 -2.31 -3.49 -1.48
C TRP A 8 -2.00 -3.67 0.00
N ASN A 9 -2.96 -3.34 0.87
CA ASN A 9 -2.96 -3.83 2.24
C ASN A 9 -3.35 -5.32 2.24
N CYS A 10 -2.42 -6.20 2.59
CA CYS A 10 -2.61 -7.66 2.48
C CYS A 10 -3.26 -8.31 3.71
N PHE A 11 -3.63 -7.49 4.71
CA PHE A 11 -4.26 -7.93 5.95
C PHE A 11 -3.46 -9.00 6.71
N GLY A 12 -2.14 -8.82 6.79
CA GLY A 12 -1.26 -9.73 7.50
C GLY A 12 -1.20 -9.45 9.01
N MET A 13 -2.00 -8.53 9.55
CA MET A 13 -2.10 -8.30 10.99
C MET A 13 -2.96 -9.38 11.69
N GLY A 14 -2.53 -9.79 12.88
CA GLY A 14 -3.31 -10.65 13.77
C GLY A 14 -4.36 -9.81 14.51
N GLN A 15 -5.59 -10.31 14.60
CA GLN A 15 -6.75 -9.51 14.99
C GLN A 15 -7.16 -9.67 16.47
N SER A 16 -6.51 -10.58 17.20
CA SER A 16 -6.68 -10.74 18.64
C SER A 16 -5.37 -10.52 19.42
N VAL A 17 -5.47 -10.22 20.72
CA VAL A 17 -4.31 -10.16 21.63
C VAL A 17 -3.48 -11.45 21.55
N LEU A 18 -4.15 -12.60 21.43
CA LEU A 18 -3.50 -13.89 21.27
C LEU A 18 -2.77 -14.00 19.93
N ASP A 19 -3.35 -13.53 18.82
CA ASP A 19 -2.68 -13.48 17.51
C ASP A 19 -1.51 -12.48 17.49
N VAL A 20 -1.63 -11.41 18.28
CA VAL A 20 -0.58 -10.41 18.47
C VAL A 20 0.62 -11.02 19.17
N ILE A 21 0.38 -11.78 20.25
CA ILE A 21 1.41 -12.42 21.10
C ILE A 21 1.98 -13.70 20.47
N THR A 22 1.17 -14.53 19.81
CA THR A 22 1.59 -15.84 19.26
C THR A 22 2.25 -15.76 17.88
N HIS A 23 2.26 -14.58 17.26
CA HIS A 23 3.29 -14.17 16.30
C HIS A 23 3.51 -15.03 15.05
N LEU A 24 2.52 -15.74 14.48
CA LEU A 24 2.85 -16.62 13.33
C LEU A 24 1.90 -16.65 12.16
N ARG A 25 0.59 -16.48 12.36
CA ARG A 25 -0.36 -16.83 11.30
C ARG A 25 -1.27 -15.66 10.97
N ALA A 26 -1.39 -15.37 9.68
CA ALA A 26 -2.42 -14.46 9.22
C ALA A 26 -3.80 -15.13 9.37
N PRO A 27 -4.85 -14.36 9.68
CA PRO A 27 -6.21 -14.80 9.42
C PRO A 27 -6.31 -15.31 7.98
N PHE A 28 -7.00 -16.43 7.76
CA PHE A 28 -7.24 -16.97 6.41
C PHE A 28 -5.98 -17.18 5.54
N ARG A 29 -4.87 -17.61 6.14
CA ARG A 29 -3.54 -17.75 5.49
C ARG A 29 -3.50 -18.47 4.13
N ARG A 30 -4.50 -19.32 3.80
CA ARG A 30 -4.56 -20.06 2.53
C ARG A 30 -4.61 -19.12 1.32
N ARG A 31 -5.14 -17.90 1.47
CA ARG A 31 -5.15 -16.88 0.40
C ARG A 31 -3.77 -16.51 -0.12
N PHE A 32 -2.75 -16.55 0.74
CA PHE A 32 -1.36 -16.32 0.33
C PHE A 32 -0.75 -17.44 -0.52
N LEU A 33 -1.41 -18.60 -0.57
CA LEU A 33 -1.02 -19.72 -1.44
C LEU A 33 -1.88 -19.80 -2.70
N SER A 34 -2.89 -18.92 -2.85
CA SER A 34 -3.75 -18.90 -4.02
C SER A 34 -2.96 -18.51 -5.26
N PRO A 35 -3.05 -19.29 -6.36
CA PRO A 35 -2.43 -18.91 -7.64
C PRO A 35 -2.92 -17.56 -8.16
N GLU A 36 -4.20 -17.22 -7.95
CA GLU A 36 -4.77 -15.93 -8.35
C GLU A 36 -4.08 -14.77 -7.63
N VAL A 37 -3.88 -14.89 -6.31
CA VAL A 37 -3.19 -13.86 -5.52
C VAL A 37 -1.73 -13.72 -5.95
N ILE A 38 -1.04 -14.86 -6.09
CA ILE A 38 0.36 -14.86 -6.50
C ILE A 38 0.52 -14.24 -7.89
N GLN A 39 -0.35 -14.62 -8.85
CA GLN A 39 -0.26 -14.15 -10.23
C GLN A 39 -0.60 -12.66 -10.35
N GLU A 40 -1.72 -12.21 -9.76
CA GLU A 40 -2.14 -10.80 -9.82
C GLU A 40 -1.10 -9.85 -9.18
N CYS A 41 -0.50 -10.28 -8.07
CA CYS A 41 0.61 -9.57 -7.44
C CYS A 41 1.86 -9.59 -8.32
N ALA A 42 2.27 -10.77 -8.80
CA ALA A 42 3.45 -10.94 -9.64
C ALA A 42 3.35 -10.07 -10.89
N ASP A 43 2.19 -9.98 -11.54
CA ASP A 43 1.94 -9.24 -12.79
C ASP A 43 2.15 -7.73 -12.72
N SER A 44 2.47 -7.18 -11.55
CA SER A 44 2.84 -5.78 -11.39
C SER A 44 4.33 -5.59 -11.66
N ASP A 45 4.74 -4.46 -12.24
CA ASP A 45 6.16 -4.12 -12.38
C ASP A 45 6.74 -3.65 -11.04
N VAL A 46 5.90 -2.98 -10.25
CA VAL A 46 6.15 -2.55 -8.89
C VAL A 46 4.97 -2.96 -8.01
N LEU A 47 5.24 -3.68 -6.92
CA LEU A 47 4.26 -4.08 -5.93
C LEU A 47 4.61 -3.48 -4.56
N CYS A 48 3.76 -2.57 -4.08
CA CYS A 48 3.80 -2.00 -2.75
C CYS A 48 2.80 -2.73 -1.84
N VAL A 49 3.25 -3.28 -0.73
CA VAL A 49 2.39 -4.06 0.18
C VAL A 49 2.45 -3.49 1.58
N GLN A 50 1.27 -3.36 2.21
CA GLN A 50 1.13 -3.00 3.61
C GLN A 50 0.72 -4.22 4.45
N GLU A 51 0.90 -4.12 5.76
CA GLU A 51 0.59 -5.18 6.74
C GLU A 51 1.32 -6.52 6.53
N LEU A 52 2.54 -6.50 6.02
CA LEU A 52 3.44 -7.67 6.01
C LEU A 52 3.94 -8.04 7.42
N LEU A 53 3.04 -8.27 8.38
CA LEU A 53 3.36 -8.42 9.80
C LEU A 53 3.43 -9.88 10.25
N SER A 54 2.58 -10.76 9.72
CA SER A 54 2.60 -12.20 10.02
C SER A 54 3.75 -12.93 9.32
N ARG A 55 4.09 -14.16 9.76
CA ARG A 55 5.05 -14.99 9.03
C ARG A 55 4.48 -15.48 7.69
N ASP A 56 3.18 -15.72 7.59
CA ASP A 56 2.54 -16.15 6.35
C ASP A 56 2.62 -15.05 5.28
N SER A 57 2.28 -13.81 5.63
CA SER A 57 2.39 -12.66 4.71
C SER A 57 3.85 -12.35 4.35
N GLN A 58 4.79 -12.50 5.29
CA GLN A 58 6.21 -12.36 5.00
C GLN A 58 6.71 -13.45 4.04
N ARG A 59 6.37 -14.72 4.28
CA ARG A 59 6.74 -15.84 3.38
C ARG A 59 6.13 -15.69 2.00
N PHE A 60 4.89 -15.22 1.93
CA PHE A 60 4.23 -14.90 0.67
C PHE A 60 5.05 -13.87 -0.12
N PHE A 61 5.36 -12.73 0.51
CA PHE A 61 6.13 -11.69 -0.13
C PHE A 61 7.54 -12.18 -0.49
N ASP A 62 8.25 -12.86 0.41
CA ASP A 62 9.58 -13.43 0.14
C ASP A 62 9.56 -14.45 -1.02
N GLY A 63 8.47 -15.21 -1.16
CA GLY A 63 8.25 -16.11 -2.29
C GLY A 63 8.04 -15.36 -3.61
N LEU A 64 7.30 -14.25 -3.59
CA LEU A 64 7.17 -13.36 -4.74
C LEU A 64 8.52 -12.75 -5.13
N VAL A 65 9.31 -12.31 -4.14
CA VAL A 65 10.65 -11.76 -4.33
C VAL A 65 11.56 -12.78 -5.00
N THR A 66 11.63 -13.98 -4.44
CA THR A 66 12.50 -15.05 -4.96
C THR A 66 12.19 -15.42 -6.41
N LYS A 67 10.91 -15.34 -6.82
CA LYS A 67 10.45 -15.85 -8.12
C LYS A 67 10.23 -14.77 -9.19
N TYR A 68 9.82 -13.56 -8.79
CA TYR A 68 9.33 -12.52 -9.70
C TYR A 68 9.98 -11.16 -9.49
N PHE A 69 10.41 -10.82 -8.27
CA PHE A 69 10.95 -9.49 -7.95
C PHE A 69 12.40 -9.56 -7.47
N PRO A 70 13.40 -9.54 -8.37
CA PRO A 70 14.80 -9.65 -7.97
C PRO A 70 15.31 -8.45 -7.17
N PHE A 71 14.62 -7.30 -7.26
CA PHE A 71 14.83 -6.20 -6.34
C PHE A 71 13.62 -6.08 -5.44
N ALA A 72 13.84 -6.28 -4.15
CA ALA A 72 12.80 -6.05 -3.18
C ALA A 72 13.39 -5.59 -1.88
N VAL A 73 12.58 -4.83 -1.17
CA VAL A 73 12.86 -4.41 0.18
C VAL A 73 11.59 -4.51 0.99
N ARG A 74 11.71 -5.00 2.20
CA ARG A 74 10.66 -4.89 3.19
C ARG A 74 11.31 -4.63 4.53
N ASP A 75 10.54 -4.05 5.44
CA ASP A 75 11.00 -3.99 6.80
C ASP A 75 11.20 -5.42 7.34
N HIS A 76 12.35 -5.63 7.95
CA HIS A 76 12.72 -6.89 8.60
C HIS A 76 11.84 -7.26 9.81
N ASN A 77 10.90 -6.38 10.17
CA ASN A 77 9.93 -6.53 11.25
C ASN A 77 10.51 -6.96 12.61
N ARG A 78 11.79 -6.64 12.86
CA ARG A 78 12.42 -6.92 14.15
C ARG A 78 11.85 -6.00 15.22
N PHE A 79 11.73 -6.56 16.43
CA PHE A 79 11.41 -5.80 17.64
C PHE A 79 12.38 -4.64 17.81
N GLY A 80 11.84 -3.45 18.03
CA GLY A 80 12.61 -2.29 18.49
C GLY A 80 12.45 -2.12 20.00
N PHE A 81 13.30 -1.28 20.60
CA PHE A 81 13.22 -0.94 22.04
C PHE A 81 11.85 -0.40 22.48
N LEU A 82 11.02 0.09 21.54
CA LEU A 82 9.70 0.70 21.79
C LEU A 82 8.57 0.18 20.89
N SER A 83 8.84 -0.77 19.97
CA SER A 83 7.81 -1.32 19.07
C SER A 83 7.78 -2.84 19.15
N LEU A 84 6.58 -3.39 19.32
CA LEU A 84 6.37 -4.84 19.34
C LEU A 84 6.33 -5.42 17.92
N ARG A 85 6.20 -4.57 16.88
CA ARG A 85 6.19 -5.00 15.48
C ARG A 85 6.97 -4.03 14.60
N GLY A 86 7.32 -4.50 13.41
CA GLY A 86 7.87 -3.66 12.34
C GLY A 86 6.84 -2.78 11.66
N SER A 87 7.22 -2.26 10.50
CA SER A 87 6.34 -1.43 9.68
C SER A 87 5.35 -2.22 8.84
N GLY A 88 5.64 -3.48 8.53
CA GLY A 88 4.83 -4.28 7.62
C GLY A 88 4.79 -3.73 6.19
N LEU A 89 5.72 -2.86 5.80
CA LEU A 89 5.83 -2.34 4.44
C LEU A 89 6.80 -3.18 3.61
N GLY A 90 6.44 -3.40 2.35
CA GLY A 90 7.30 -4.03 1.34
C GLY A 90 7.13 -3.39 -0.03
N VAL A 91 8.21 -3.34 -0.79
CA VAL A 91 8.24 -2.97 -2.21
C VAL A 91 9.00 -4.06 -2.95
N GLY A 92 8.35 -4.71 -3.91
CA GLY A 92 8.96 -5.65 -4.85
C GLY A 92 8.94 -5.05 -6.24
N THR A 93 10.04 -5.16 -6.98
CA THR A 93 10.10 -4.72 -8.37
C THR A 93 10.62 -5.81 -9.28
N ARG A 94 9.96 -5.95 -10.42
CA ARG A 94 10.24 -6.95 -11.43
C ARG A 94 11.51 -6.55 -12.21
N ALA A 95 12.36 -7.52 -12.56
CA ALA A 95 13.42 -7.29 -13.54
C ALA A 95 12.95 -7.64 -14.95
N VAL A 96 13.63 -7.05 -15.92
CA VAL A 96 13.56 -7.36 -17.35
C VAL A 96 13.56 -8.87 -17.58
N LYS A 97 12.52 -9.39 -18.25
CA LYS A 97 12.51 -10.78 -18.74
C LYS A 97 12.73 -10.91 -20.24
N ASP A 98 12.45 -9.87 -21.03
CA ASP A 98 12.68 -9.86 -22.48
C ASP A 98 12.85 -8.43 -23.00
N ALA A 99 13.57 -8.26 -24.10
CA ALA A 99 14.01 -6.99 -24.70
C ALA A 99 12.89 -5.99 -25.10
N THR A 100 11.63 -6.29 -24.79
CA THR A 100 10.44 -5.48 -25.12
C THR A 100 9.69 -4.94 -23.89
N VAL A 101 10.05 -5.37 -22.67
CA VAL A 101 9.42 -4.88 -21.42
C VAL A 101 10.52 -4.42 -20.46
N VAL A 102 10.69 -3.10 -20.36
CA VAL A 102 11.70 -2.48 -19.49
C VAL A 102 11.12 -2.33 -18.09
N ALA A 103 11.52 -3.22 -17.17
CA ALA A 103 11.31 -3.01 -15.74
C ALA A 103 12.63 -2.63 -15.06
N VAL A 104 12.53 -2.08 -13.85
CA VAL A 104 13.57 -1.44 -13.03
C VAL A 104 15.00 -1.94 -13.30
N LYS A 105 15.85 -1.11 -13.93
CA LYS A 105 17.27 -1.41 -14.18
C LYS A 105 18.08 -1.39 -12.88
N LYS A 106 17.67 -0.53 -11.95
CA LYS A 106 18.30 -0.34 -10.64
C LYS A 106 17.29 0.21 -9.65
N ALA A 107 17.23 -0.38 -8.47
CA ALA A 107 16.58 0.20 -7.29
C ALA A 107 17.66 0.72 -6.34
N THR A 108 17.52 1.95 -5.84
CA THR A 108 18.39 2.41 -4.74
C THR A 108 18.04 1.69 -3.45
N PRO A 109 18.99 1.54 -2.49
CA PRO A 109 18.69 0.98 -1.19
C PRO A 109 17.50 1.71 -0.57
N ALA A 110 16.42 1.00 -0.28
CA ALA A 110 15.25 1.66 0.23
C ALA A 110 15.47 2.16 1.65
N ARG A 111 14.88 3.33 1.92
CA ARG A 111 14.95 4.01 3.21
C ARG A 111 13.61 3.89 3.89
N PHE A 112 13.57 3.17 5.01
CA PHE A 112 12.41 3.19 5.89
C PHE A 112 12.40 4.47 6.73
N LEU A 113 11.26 5.14 6.77
CA LEU A 113 11.02 6.43 7.42
C LEU A 113 9.91 6.22 8.47
N PRO A 114 10.25 5.92 9.74
CA PRO A 114 9.24 5.79 10.79
C PRO A 114 8.62 7.14 11.10
N PHE A 115 7.30 7.17 11.32
CA PHE A 115 6.66 8.35 11.91
C PHE A 115 7.19 8.58 13.33
N LYS A 116 7.53 9.84 13.63
CA LYS A 116 7.88 10.29 14.98
C LYS A 116 6.63 10.45 15.83
N SER A 117 5.53 10.86 15.20
CA SER A 117 4.21 10.87 15.84
C SER A 117 3.80 9.43 16.16
N ARG A 118 3.62 9.15 17.47
CA ARG A 118 3.18 7.83 17.92
C ARG A 118 1.76 7.57 17.49
N GLY A 119 1.53 6.35 17.01
CA GLY A 119 0.17 5.85 16.82
C GLY A 119 -0.58 5.68 18.14
N VAL A 120 -1.89 5.53 18.03
CA VAL A 120 -2.81 5.28 19.15
C VAL A 120 -3.41 3.88 19.05
N SER A 121 -4.08 3.42 20.11
CA SER A 121 -4.63 2.04 20.15
C SER A 121 -3.55 0.99 19.84
N TRP A 122 -3.83 0.01 18.99
CA TRP A 122 -2.90 -1.01 18.53
C TRP A 122 -1.73 -0.47 17.70
N ASP A 123 -1.91 0.63 16.99
CA ASP A 123 -0.87 1.24 16.16
C ASP A 123 0.30 1.79 17.00
N ARG A 124 0.11 2.02 18.31
CA ARG A 124 1.22 2.38 19.21
C ARG A 124 2.31 1.31 19.27
N TYR A 125 1.98 0.07 18.92
CA TYR A 125 2.87 -1.09 18.97
C TYR A 125 3.46 -1.45 17.61
N ALA A 126 2.97 -0.84 16.52
CA ALA A 126 3.48 -1.01 15.17
C ALA A 126 4.35 0.18 14.76
N ARG A 127 5.42 -0.07 13.99
CA ARG A 127 6.30 0.99 13.51
C ARG A 127 5.79 1.55 12.19
N LYS A 128 4.65 2.25 12.21
CA LYS A 128 4.08 2.89 11.02
C LYS A 128 5.02 3.96 10.43
N GLY A 129 4.92 4.18 9.13
CA GLY A 129 5.85 5.05 8.41
C GLY A 129 5.70 4.96 6.90
N GLY A 130 6.76 5.39 6.20
CA GLY A 130 6.94 5.25 4.76
C GLY A 130 8.16 4.40 4.41
N LEU A 131 8.12 3.73 3.26
CA LEU A 131 9.25 3.04 2.66
C LEU A 131 9.52 3.70 1.30
N TYR A 132 10.64 4.41 1.21
CA TYR A 132 11.06 5.17 0.04
C TYR A 132 12.14 4.43 -0.74
N THR A 133 12.05 4.45 -2.07
CA THR A 133 13.10 3.98 -2.98
C THR A 133 13.04 4.79 -4.29
N GLN A 134 14.10 4.69 -5.08
CA GLN A 134 14.12 5.22 -6.44
C GLN A 134 14.19 4.06 -7.42
N LEU A 135 13.39 4.16 -8.47
CA LEU A 135 13.29 3.16 -9.52
C LEU A 135 13.78 3.74 -10.84
N GLU A 136 14.65 3.01 -11.54
CA GLU A 136 15.12 3.41 -12.86
C GLU A 136 14.36 2.66 -13.97
N PHE A 137 13.51 3.36 -14.72
CA PHE A 137 12.80 2.84 -15.89
C PHE A 137 13.29 3.57 -17.14
N ASP A 138 13.85 2.82 -18.09
CA ASP A 138 14.35 3.34 -19.37
C ASP A 138 15.21 4.61 -19.27
N GLY A 139 16.11 4.67 -18.28
CA GLY A 139 16.98 5.83 -18.03
C GLY A 139 16.30 6.99 -17.30
N GLN A 140 15.00 6.91 -17.02
CA GLN A 140 14.29 7.84 -16.13
C GLN A 140 14.27 7.31 -14.70
N THR A 141 14.66 8.16 -13.74
CA THR A 141 14.54 7.84 -12.31
C THR A 141 13.20 8.35 -11.77
N ILE A 142 12.45 7.46 -11.13
CA ILE A 142 11.16 7.73 -10.50
C ILE A 142 11.33 7.58 -8.99
N ASP A 143 10.87 8.58 -8.24
CA ASP A 143 10.76 8.50 -6.78
C ASP A 143 9.50 7.69 -6.43
N LEU A 144 9.62 6.72 -5.51
CA LEU A 144 8.51 5.90 -5.04
C LEU A 144 8.48 5.88 -3.51
N MET A 145 7.30 6.08 -2.93
CA MET A 145 7.07 5.90 -1.50
C MET A 145 5.80 5.10 -1.27
N THR A 146 5.89 4.01 -0.50
CA THR A 146 4.71 3.35 0.06
C THR A 146 4.52 3.70 1.53
N VAL A 147 3.29 3.97 1.96
CA VAL A 147 2.98 4.38 3.34
C VAL A 147 1.89 3.50 3.96
N HIS A 148 1.85 3.49 5.29
CA HIS A 148 0.70 3.01 6.05
C HIS A 148 0.49 3.94 7.27
N LEU A 149 -0.55 4.77 7.22
CA LEU A 149 -0.87 5.76 8.25
C LEU A 149 -1.74 5.16 9.38
N GLN A 150 -1.92 5.92 10.46
CA GLN A 150 -2.71 5.54 11.63
C GLN A 150 -4.14 5.12 11.24
N ALA A 151 -4.57 3.96 11.73
CA ALA A 151 -5.91 3.42 11.54
C ALA A 151 -6.91 3.93 12.59
N GLY A 152 -8.20 3.73 12.33
CA GLY A 152 -9.29 3.99 13.27
C GLY A 152 -9.87 5.41 13.22
N TYR A 153 -11.00 5.60 13.89
CA TYR A 153 -11.87 6.77 13.70
C TYR A 153 -11.88 7.79 14.84
N SER A 154 -11.27 7.44 15.98
CA SER A 154 -11.29 8.30 17.16
C SER A 154 -10.60 9.64 16.88
N ILE A 155 -10.98 10.68 17.63
CA ILE A 155 -10.34 12.00 17.55
C ILE A 155 -8.81 11.88 17.70
N ALA A 156 -8.34 10.98 18.56
CA ALA A 156 -6.92 10.71 18.75
C ALA A 156 -6.28 10.08 17.50
N SER A 157 -6.98 9.17 16.81
CA SER A 157 -6.51 8.56 15.55
C SER A 157 -6.40 9.60 14.44
N ARG A 158 -7.40 10.48 14.32
CA ARG A 158 -7.40 11.59 13.36
C ARG A 158 -6.24 12.56 13.62
N ARG A 159 -6.03 12.96 14.88
CA ARG A 159 -4.90 13.82 15.27
C ARG A 159 -3.54 13.18 14.95
N ALA A 160 -3.40 11.88 15.18
CA ALA A 160 -2.19 11.15 14.81
C ALA A 160 -2.00 11.16 13.28
N ARG A 161 -3.04 10.92 12.49
CA ARG A 161 -2.95 11.06 11.02
C ARG A 161 -2.58 12.47 10.57
N THR A 162 -3.15 13.52 11.17
CA THR A 162 -2.75 14.91 10.86
C THR A 162 -1.25 15.13 11.09
N ALA A 163 -0.69 14.63 12.19
CA ALA A 163 0.74 14.73 12.45
C ALA A 163 1.57 13.91 11.45
N GLN A 164 1.13 12.70 11.11
CA GLN A 164 1.78 11.84 10.12
C GLN A 164 1.75 12.44 8.71
N LEU A 165 0.67 13.12 8.32
CA LEU A 165 0.57 13.86 7.06
C LEU A 165 1.58 15.01 7.00
N ALA A 166 1.80 15.72 8.11
CA ALA A 166 2.82 16.77 8.18
C ALA A 166 4.24 16.18 8.00
N GLU A 167 4.51 15.01 8.60
CA GLU A 167 5.77 14.29 8.39
C GLU A 167 5.92 13.79 6.94
N LEU A 168 4.85 13.25 6.34
CA LEU A 168 4.83 12.81 4.96
C LEU A 168 5.13 13.97 3.99
N LYS A 169 4.50 15.13 4.21
CA LYS A 169 4.77 16.35 3.45
C LYS A 169 6.25 16.73 3.52
N ALA A 170 6.84 16.67 4.71
CA ALA A 170 8.27 16.95 4.89
C ALA A 170 9.14 15.95 4.12
N TRP A 171 8.86 14.64 4.20
CA TRP A 171 9.62 13.61 3.48
C TRP A 171 9.51 13.75 1.96
N VAL A 172 8.31 14.00 1.43
CA VAL A 172 8.10 14.19 0.00
C VAL A 172 8.86 15.42 -0.52
N THR A 173 8.97 16.46 0.31
CA THR A 173 9.73 17.67 0.00
C THR A 173 11.24 17.44 0.08
N GLU A 174 11.71 16.73 1.10
CA GLU A 174 13.15 16.46 1.33
C GLU A 174 13.73 15.48 0.31
N LEU A 175 12.98 14.42 -0.04
CA LEU A 175 13.48 13.31 -0.86
C LEU A 175 13.18 13.50 -2.34
N GLY A 176 12.02 14.09 -2.66
CA GLY A 176 11.59 14.27 -4.03
C GLY A 176 12.37 15.35 -4.76
N SER A 177 12.51 15.23 -6.08
CA SER A 177 12.94 16.34 -6.95
C SER A 177 11.77 16.83 -7.79
N LYS A 178 11.80 18.10 -8.20
CA LYS A 178 10.89 18.62 -9.22
C LYS A 178 11.22 18.06 -10.61
N ASP A 179 12.43 17.57 -10.83
CA ASP A 179 12.88 17.03 -12.12
C ASP A 179 12.66 15.51 -12.24
N ARG A 180 12.06 14.88 -11.23
CA ARG A 180 11.74 13.45 -11.24
C ARG A 180 10.25 13.22 -10.96
N PRO A 181 9.59 12.29 -11.66
CA PRO A 181 8.26 11.87 -11.27
C PRO A 181 8.27 11.24 -9.88
N PHE A 182 7.21 11.45 -9.11
CA PHE A 182 7.07 10.90 -7.76
C PHE A 182 5.71 10.22 -7.61
N ILE A 183 5.74 8.93 -7.25
CA ILE A 183 4.56 8.15 -6.87
C ILE A 183 4.56 7.95 -5.35
N VAL A 184 3.45 8.31 -4.70
CA VAL A 184 3.19 8.02 -3.29
C VAL A 184 1.94 7.15 -3.21
N CYS A 185 2.02 5.97 -2.61
CA CYS A 185 0.90 5.03 -2.57
C CYS A 185 0.80 4.27 -1.25
N GLY A 186 -0.31 3.59 -1.01
CA GLY A 186 -0.50 2.81 0.22
C GLY A 186 -1.85 3.01 0.86
N ASP A 187 -1.96 2.51 2.08
CA ASP A 187 -3.13 2.67 2.94
C ASP A 187 -2.95 3.92 3.81
N PHE A 188 -3.70 4.96 3.48
CA PHE A 188 -3.67 6.23 4.21
C PHE A 188 -4.63 6.24 5.39
N ASN A 189 -5.53 5.26 5.52
CA ASN A 189 -6.58 5.23 6.53
C ASN A 189 -7.41 6.54 6.59
N ILE A 190 -7.55 7.22 5.45
CA ILE A 190 -8.32 8.45 5.26
C ILE A 190 -9.38 8.17 4.22
N GLN A 191 -10.64 8.43 4.54
CA GLN A 191 -11.76 8.26 3.63
C GLN A 191 -11.67 9.25 2.45
N GLY A 192 -11.75 8.73 1.22
CA GLY A 192 -11.69 9.50 -0.03
C GLY A 192 -12.86 9.29 -0.96
N LEU A 193 -13.95 8.63 -0.56
CA LEU A 193 -15.17 8.61 -1.36
C LEU A 193 -15.74 10.03 -1.52
N ALA A 194 -16.24 10.37 -2.71
CA ALA A 194 -16.62 11.74 -3.08
C ALA A 194 -17.59 12.38 -2.09
N ALA A 195 -18.55 11.60 -1.58
CA ALA A 195 -19.53 12.05 -0.59
C ALA A 195 -18.91 12.55 0.73
N GLU A 196 -17.68 12.14 1.04
CA GLU A 196 -17.02 12.40 2.33
C GLU A 196 -15.79 13.31 2.20
N ARG A 197 -15.37 13.67 0.98
CA ARG A 197 -14.13 14.44 0.74
C ARG A 197 -14.16 15.84 1.34
N ASP A 198 -15.29 16.53 1.21
CA ASP A 198 -15.40 17.96 1.53
C ASP A 198 -15.47 18.24 3.04
N GLY A 199 -15.88 17.25 3.83
CA GLY A 199 -16.00 17.35 5.29
C GLY A 199 -14.92 16.61 6.08
N GLY A 200 -14.02 15.90 5.39
CA GLY A 200 -13.14 14.89 5.98
C GLY A 200 -11.67 15.27 6.08
N GLU A 201 -10.87 14.28 6.50
CA GLU A 201 -9.40 14.37 6.52
C GLU A 201 -8.79 14.38 5.11
N TYR A 202 -9.59 14.11 4.07
CA TYR A 202 -9.16 14.10 2.66
C TYR A 202 -8.56 15.44 2.23
N LEU A 203 -9.14 16.57 2.64
CA LEU A 203 -8.58 17.89 2.33
C LEU A 203 -7.18 18.10 2.93
N GLN A 204 -6.93 17.55 4.13
CA GLN A 204 -5.60 17.59 4.74
C GLN A 204 -4.61 16.70 3.97
N LEU A 205 -5.06 15.53 3.50
CA LEU A 205 -4.27 14.64 2.66
C LEU A 205 -3.85 15.32 1.35
N ILE A 206 -4.79 15.94 0.63
CA ILE A 206 -4.49 16.67 -0.60
C ILE A 206 -3.55 17.85 -0.34
N SER A 207 -3.71 18.58 0.77
CA SER A 207 -2.79 19.67 1.16
C SER A 207 -1.39 19.18 1.54
N ALA A 208 -1.27 17.97 2.11
CA ALA A 208 0.00 17.36 2.44
C ALA A 208 0.77 16.90 1.19
N LEU A 209 0.04 16.46 0.17
CA LEU A 209 0.55 16.04 -1.13
C LEU A 209 0.28 17.07 -2.23
N ASP A 210 0.48 18.36 -1.90
CA ASP A 210 0.31 19.44 -2.87
C ASP A 210 1.17 19.21 -4.13
N GLY A 211 0.57 19.45 -5.29
CA GLY A 211 1.16 19.14 -6.59
C GLY A 211 1.10 17.67 -7.02
N PHE A 212 0.48 16.78 -6.24
CA PHE A 212 0.15 15.41 -6.66
C PHE A 212 -1.32 15.31 -7.10
N THR A 213 -1.58 14.42 -8.06
CA THR A 213 -2.91 14.01 -8.47
C THR A 213 -3.29 12.70 -7.79
N ASP A 214 -4.47 12.63 -7.15
CA ASP A 214 -5.09 11.36 -6.74
C ASP A 214 -5.63 10.65 -8.00
N LEU A 215 -4.96 9.58 -8.42
CA LEU A 215 -5.37 8.86 -9.63
C LEU A 215 -6.72 8.14 -9.47
N GLY A 216 -7.17 7.88 -8.23
CA GLY A 216 -8.42 7.20 -7.93
C GLY A 216 -9.63 8.12 -7.81
N ALA A 217 -9.41 9.43 -7.77
CA ALA A 217 -10.44 10.42 -7.46
C ALA A 217 -11.68 10.35 -8.36
N GLU A 218 -11.51 10.13 -9.66
CA GLU A 218 -12.63 10.08 -10.60
C GLU A 218 -13.41 8.76 -10.52
N SER A 219 -12.72 7.64 -10.34
CA SER A 219 -13.37 6.31 -10.26
C SER A 219 -14.26 6.16 -9.03
N ASP A 220 -13.91 6.85 -7.95
CA ASP A 220 -14.63 6.87 -6.67
C ASP A 220 -14.99 5.49 -6.09
N LEU A 221 -14.16 4.48 -6.36
CA LEU A 221 -14.40 3.12 -5.88
C LEU A 221 -13.87 2.95 -4.44
N PRO A 222 -14.61 2.26 -3.56
CA PRO A 222 -14.10 1.92 -2.24
C PRO A 222 -12.95 0.91 -2.37
N THR A 223 -11.97 1.01 -1.48
CA THR A 223 -10.88 0.02 -1.34
C THR A 223 -11.02 -0.79 -0.05
N TYR A 224 -11.90 -0.37 0.85
CA TYR A 224 -12.32 -1.12 2.03
C TYR A 224 -13.85 -1.07 2.10
N HIS A 225 -14.51 -2.23 2.12
CA HIS A 225 -15.98 -2.29 2.00
C HIS A 225 -16.57 -3.28 3.01
N PRO A 226 -16.69 -2.89 4.30
CA PRO A 226 -17.12 -3.77 5.38
C PRO A 226 -18.64 -3.99 5.42
N HIS A 227 -19.24 -4.25 4.26
CA HIS A 227 -20.65 -4.61 4.08
C HIS A 227 -20.76 -6.07 3.60
N PRO A 228 -21.82 -6.84 3.97
CA PRO A 228 -21.98 -8.22 3.51
C PRO A 228 -22.02 -8.39 1.99
N GLU A 229 -22.54 -7.39 1.28
CA GLU A 229 -22.59 -7.35 -0.19
C GLU A 229 -21.29 -6.82 -0.82
N GLY A 230 -20.38 -6.29 0.01
CA GLY A 230 -19.07 -5.79 -0.39
C GLY A 230 -18.00 -6.86 -0.13
N ASN A 231 -17.20 -6.64 0.91
CA ASN A 231 -16.18 -7.56 1.37
C ASN A 231 -16.60 -8.21 2.70
N PRO A 232 -17.16 -9.43 2.69
CA PRO A 232 -17.48 -10.21 3.88
C PRO A 232 -16.33 -10.37 4.88
N LEU A 233 -15.07 -10.37 4.41
CA LEU A 233 -13.91 -10.43 5.30
C LEU A 233 -13.75 -9.12 6.08
N ALA A 234 -13.86 -7.96 5.42
CA ALA A 234 -13.88 -6.67 6.10
C ALA A 234 -15.07 -6.56 7.07
N HIS A 235 -16.26 -6.99 6.63
CA HIS A 235 -17.48 -6.97 7.44
C HIS A 235 -17.35 -7.79 8.74
N LEU A 236 -16.58 -8.89 8.73
CA LEU A 236 -16.33 -9.69 9.93
C LEU A 236 -15.66 -8.86 11.05
N PHE A 237 -14.76 -7.96 10.67
CA PHE A 237 -14.00 -7.13 11.62
C PHE A 237 -14.67 -5.78 11.90
N GLU A 238 -15.48 -5.28 10.97
CA GLU A 238 -16.16 -3.99 11.12
C GLU A 238 -17.62 -4.03 10.67
N LYS A 239 -18.45 -4.75 11.43
CA LYS A 239 -19.87 -5.01 11.07
C LYS A 239 -20.74 -3.78 10.82
N GLN A 240 -20.36 -2.64 11.39
CA GLN A 240 -21.12 -1.38 11.30
C GLN A 240 -20.37 -0.33 10.46
N GLY A 241 -19.30 -0.72 9.79
CA GLY A 241 -18.52 0.17 8.94
C GLY A 241 -19.23 0.49 7.64
N ASN A 242 -18.96 1.68 7.10
CA ASN A 242 -19.39 2.06 5.76
C ASN A 242 -18.28 1.76 4.75
N ALA A 243 -18.63 1.73 3.46
CA ALA A 243 -17.66 1.67 2.38
C ALA A 243 -16.70 2.87 2.45
N GLN A 244 -15.41 2.61 2.22
CA GLN A 244 -14.35 3.62 2.28
C GLN A 244 -13.34 3.43 1.16
N ARG A 245 -12.79 4.54 0.68
CA ARG A 245 -11.56 4.55 -0.12
C ARG A 245 -10.43 4.99 0.79
N LEU A 246 -9.62 4.04 1.23
CA LEU A 246 -8.52 4.24 2.17
C LEU A 246 -7.14 4.09 1.50
N ASP A 247 -7.10 3.41 0.37
CA ASP A 247 -5.88 3.13 -0.38
C ASP A 247 -5.80 4.06 -1.59
N TYR A 248 -4.58 4.55 -1.86
CA TYR A 248 -4.37 5.58 -2.88
C TYR A 248 -3.10 5.32 -3.70
N ILE A 249 -3.11 5.85 -4.91
CA ILE A 249 -1.92 6.08 -5.72
C ILE A 249 -1.93 7.56 -6.13
N PHE A 250 -1.06 8.35 -5.52
CA PHE A 250 -0.81 9.74 -5.84
C PHE A 250 0.37 9.86 -6.80
N PHE A 251 0.25 10.76 -7.77
CA PHE A 251 1.27 10.97 -8.78
C PHE A 251 1.61 12.46 -8.95
N ARG A 252 2.90 12.79 -8.92
CA ARG A 252 3.43 14.09 -9.32
C ARG A 252 4.35 13.93 -10.54
N PRO A 253 4.08 14.60 -11.67
CA PRO A 253 4.97 14.56 -12.83
C PRO A 253 6.26 15.35 -12.60
N ALA A 254 7.30 15.05 -13.39
CA ALA A 254 8.49 15.90 -13.46
C ALA A 254 8.18 17.24 -14.16
N SER A 255 8.83 18.31 -13.72
CA SER A 255 8.62 19.68 -14.23
C SER A 255 9.31 19.95 -15.57
N ARG A 256 10.39 19.23 -15.90
CA ARG A 256 11.28 19.60 -17.03
C ARG A 256 11.78 18.47 -17.93
N ASN A 257 11.48 17.20 -17.67
CA ASN A 257 11.93 16.08 -18.52
C ASN A 257 10.98 14.86 -18.48
N LEU A 258 10.62 14.39 -19.68
CA LEU A 258 9.90 13.15 -20.07
C LEU A 258 8.60 12.74 -19.36
N GLN A 259 7.64 12.38 -20.23
CA GLN A 259 6.21 12.25 -20.04
C GLN A 259 5.81 10.93 -19.37
N LEU A 260 6.10 10.77 -18.08
CA LEU A 260 5.40 9.72 -17.34
C LEU A 260 3.93 10.12 -17.20
N VAL A 261 3.05 9.47 -17.98
CA VAL A 261 1.62 9.79 -18.02
C VAL A 261 0.82 8.62 -17.46
N PRO A 262 -0.04 8.83 -16.45
CA PRO A 262 -0.99 7.81 -16.03
C PRO A 262 -1.91 7.44 -17.21
N SER A 263 -1.93 6.17 -17.58
CA SER A 263 -2.73 5.64 -18.71
C SER A 263 -3.87 4.72 -18.26
N GLY A 264 -3.93 4.39 -16.96
CA GLY A 264 -5.05 3.67 -16.39
C GLY A 264 -4.92 3.44 -14.89
N LEU A 265 -6.05 3.22 -14.24
CA LEU A 265 -6.15 2.78 -12.86
C LEU A 265 -7.23 1.70 -12.79
N ARG A 266 -6.94 0.60 -12.09
CA ARG A 266 -7.97 -0.39 -11.75
C ARG A 266 -7.84 -0.84 -10.31
N ARG A 267 -8.97 -1.25 -9.75
CA ARG A 267 -9.05 -2.01 -8.51
C ARG A 267 -8.82 -3.50 -8.79
N PHE A 268 -8.27 -4.24 -7.83
CA PHE A 268 -8.11 -5.70 -7.91
C PHE A 268 -8.39 -6.37 -6.57
N PHE A 269 -8.57 -7.69 -6.59
CA PHE A 269 -9.07 -8.48 -5.46
C PHE A 269 -10.40 -7.97 -4.88
N ASP A 270 -11.23 -7.36 -5.73
CA ASP A 270 -12.57 -6.90 -5.39
C ASP A 270 -13.66 -7.94 -5.65
N ARG A 271 -13.23 -9.20 -5.78
CA ARG A 271 -14.08 -10.38 -5.93
C ARG A 271 -13.49 -11.55 -5.14
N PRO A 272 -14.33 -12.51 -4.72
CA PRO A 272 -13.88 -13.79 -4.17
C PRO A 272 -12.88 -14.51 -5.08
N LEU A 273 -11.85 -15.11 -4.48
CA LEU A 273 -10.86 -15.95 -5.14
C LEU A 273 -11.51 -17.29 -5.50
N THR A 274 -11.56 -17.59 -6.80
CA THR A 274 -12.25 -18.78 -7.32
C THR A 274 -11.62 -20.08 -6.81
N SER A 275 -10.30 -20.07 -6.61
CA SER A 275 -9.48 -21.16 -6.09
C SER A 275 -9.76 -21.52 -4.62
N LEU A 276 -10.50 -20.70 -3.88
CA LEU A 276 -10.83 -20.93 -2.47
C LEU A 276 -12.32 -21.15 -2.21
N GLY A 277 -13.15 -21.23 -3.26
CA GLY A 277 -14.59 -21.44 -3.15
C GLY A 277 -15.33 -20.20 -2.64
N GLU A 278 -16.42 -20.42 -1.90
CA GLU A 278 -17.30 -19.37 -1.42
C GLU A 278 -17.03 -18.96 0.05
N GLY A 279 -17.54 -17.80 0.44
CA GLY A 279 -17.52 -17.32 1.82
C GLY A 279 -16.33 -16.41 2.20
N ILE A 280 -16.19 -16.13 3.49
CA ILE A 280 -15.23 -15.13 4.01
C ILE A 280 -13.77 -15.49 3.69
N SER A 281 -13.43 -16.78 3.69
CA SER A 281 -12.06 -17.24 3.46
C SER A 281 -11.59 -17.14 2.01
N SER A 282 -12.49 -16.85 1.06
CA SER A 282 -12.12 -16.70 -0.35
C SER A 282 -11.70 -15.28 -0.71
N TRP A 283 -11.73 -14.31 0.22
CA TRP A 283 -11.24 -12.96 -0.07
C TRP A 283 -9.72 -12.86 0.12
N ALA A 284 -9.04 -12.14 -0.78
CA ALA A 284 -7.59 -11.98 -0.73
C ALA A 284 -7.12 -11.15 0.48
N SER A 285 -7.93 -10.17 0.88
CA SER A 285 -7.71 -9.26 2.01
C SER A 285 -9.04 -8.59 2.36
N ASP A 286 -9.13 -7.94 3.51
CA ASP A 286 -10.23 -7.01 3.83
C ASP A 286 -10.16 -5.71 3.00
N HIS A 287 -8.98 -5.41 2.45
CA HIS A 287 -8.77 -4.36 1.45
C HIS A 287 -8.70 -4.92 0.03
N TYR A 288 -9.28 -4.16 -0.90
CA TYR A 288 -9.05 -4.28 -2.33
C TYR A 288 -7.74 -3.55 -2.69
N GLY A 289 -7.01 -4.07 -3.66
CA GLY A 289 -5.79 -3.43 -4.16
C GLY A 289 -6.06 -2.42 -5.27
N LEU A 290 -5.11 -1.51 -5.50
CA LEU A 290 -5.11 -0.57 -6.63
C LEU A 290 -3.89 -0.81 -7.53
N LYS A 291 -4.07 -0.75 -8.84
CA LYS A 291 -3.00 -0.88 -9.84
C LYS A 291 -3.11 0.25 -10.86
N ALA A 292 -2.12 1.14 -10.86
CA ALA A 292 -1.97 2.19 -11.86
C ALA A 292 -1.04 1.72 -12.98
N THR A 293 -1.35 2.11 -14.21
CA THR A 293 -0.50 1.91 -15.40
C THR A 293 -0.02 3.26 -15.87
N PHE A 294 1.25 3.34 -16.28
CA PHE A 294 1.87 4.55 -16.76
C PHE A 294 2.48 4.31 -18.14
N GLU A 295 2.41 5.33 -18.98
CA GLU A 295 3.12 5.41 -20.26
C GLU A 295 4.36 6.30 -20.13
N ILE A 296 5.46 5.85 -20.73
CA ILE A 296 6.70 6.62 -20.96
C ILE A 296 6.87 6.82 -22.46
#